data_AF-A0A1U7LI06-F1
#
_entry.id   AF-A0A1U7LI06-F1
#
_cell.length_a   1.000
_cell.length_b   1.000
_cell.length_c   1.000
_cell.angle_alpha   90.00
_cell.angle_beta   90.00
_cell.angle_gamma   90.00
#
_symmetry.space_group_name_H-M   'P 1'
#
loop_
_entity.id
_entity.type
_entity.pdbx_description
1 polymer ?
#
loop_
_entity_poly.entity_id
_entity_poly.type
_entity_poly.pdbx_seq_one_letter_code
_entity_poly.pdbx_strand_id
1 'polypeptide(L)'
;MSLTAAFRTKVLYRRTLKISLDWTVDHLKWRTMAVEIRELFDSHKSLQDPREIAKLLDETEAFLDKAEHSDPYTIPTGVNGSKWERNKLFDDGKIPPVMEPHSH
;
A
#
# COMPACT_ATOMS: atom_id res chain seq x y z
N MET A 1 -19.20 10.36 -3.73
CA MET A 1 -18.47 11.49 -3.10
C MET A 1 -17.16 11.68 -3.85
N SER A 2 -16.93 12.85 -4.45
CA SER A 2 -15.67 13.12 -5.15
C SER A 2 -14.54 13.35 -4.13
N LEU A 3 -13.42 12.65 -4.29
CA LEU A 3 -12.24 12.85 -3.44
C LEU A 3 -11.62 14.21 -3.79
N THR A 4 -11.27 15.00 -2.77
CA THR A 4 -10.58 16.27 -2.99
C THR A 4 -9.21 16.01 -3.64
N ALA A 5 -8.74 16.94 -4.49
CA ALA A 5 -7.44 16.82 -5.15
C ALA A 5 -6.31 16.56 -4.13
N ALA A 6 -6.32 17.27 -3.00
CA ALA A 6 -5.36 17.07 -1.92
C ALA A 6 -5.39 15.65 -1.32
N PHE A 7 -6.57 15.03 -1.20
CA PHE A 7 -6.68 13.65 -0.75
C PHE A 7 -6.17 12.68 -1.82
N ARG A 8 -6.53 12.89 -3.09
CA ARG A 8 -6.00 12.09 -4.23
C ARG A 8 -4.48 12.12 -4.27
N THR A 9 -3.87 13.30 -4.16
CA THR A 9 -2.40 13.44 -4.11
C THR A 9 -1.78 12.66 -2.94
N LYS A 10 -2.38 12.71 -1.74
CA LYS A 10 -1.87 11.95 -0.58
C LYS A 10 -1.96 10.44 -0.79
N VAL A 11 -3.07 9.95 -1.35
CA VAL A 11 -3.25 8.53 -1.66
C VAL A 11 -2.23 8.10 -2.71
N LEU A 12 -2.08 8.87 -3.78
CA LEU A 12 -1.11 8.61 -4.84
C LEU A 12 0.31 8.58 -4.32
N TYR A 13 0.72 9.57 -3.54
CA TYR A 13 2.05 9.61 -2.93
C TYR A 13 2.34 8.36 -2.09
N ARG A 14 1.37 7.91 -1.28
CA ARG A 14 1.51 6.67 -0.49
C ARG A 14 1.59 5.44 -1.38
N ARG A 15 0.81 5.37 -2.46
CA ARG A 15 0.84 4.29 -3.45
C ARG A 15 2.19 4.24 -4.16
N THR A 16 2.74 5.38 -4.60
CA THR A 16 4.05 5.46 -5.25
C THR A 16 5.17 4.93 -4.35
N LEU A 17 5.21 5.35 -3.09
CA LEU A 17 6.21 4.86 -2.12
C LEU A 17 6.08 3.36 -1.84
N LYS A 18 4.85 2.85 -1.85
CA LYS A 18 4.57 1.43 -1.63
C LYS A 18 5.03 0.59 -2.83
N ILE A 19 4.67 1.00 -4.05
CA ILE A 19 5.11 0.34 -5.28
C ILE A 19 6.64 0.36 -5.38
N SER A 20 7.29 1.49 -5.10
CA SER A 20 8.76 1.56 -5.13
C SER A 20 9.39 0.61 -4.11
N LEU A 21 8.81 0.48 -2.91
CA LEU A 21 9.26 -0.47 -1.91
C LEU A 21 9.08 -1.92 -2.35
N ASP A 22 7.96 -2.23 -3.01
CA ASP A 22 7.67 -3.59 -3.48
C ASP A 22 8.68 -4.05 -4.54
N TRP A 23 9.19 -3.15 -5.39
CA TRP A 23 10.25 -3.45 -6.35
C TRP A 23 11.66 -3.51 -5.74
N THR A 24 11.96 -2.73 -4.70
CA THR A 24 13.30 -2.69 -4.11
C THR A 24 13.38 -3.29 -2.72
N VAL A 25 13.96 -4.48 -2.67
CA VAL A 25 14.20 -5.24 -1.44
C VAL A 25 15.19 -4.52 -0.50
N ASP A 26 16.17 -3.80 -1.03
CA ASP A 26 17.18 -3.09 -0.24
C ASP A 26 16.67 -1.72 0.25
N HIS A 27 16.52 -1.59 1.57
CA HIS A 27 16.06 -0.36 2.21
C HIS A 27 16.97 0.85 2.02
N LEU A 28 18.28 0.68 1.83
CA LEU A 28 19.17 1.83 1.65
C LEU A 28 18.92 2.47 0.29
N LYS A 29 18.81 1.65 -0.77
CA LYS A 29 18.45 2.09 -2.12
C LYS A 29 17.05 2.68 -2.15
N TRP A 30 16.11 2.03 -1.48
CA TRP A 30 14.74 2.53 -1.38
C TRP A 30 14.66 3.92 -0.75
N ARG A 31 15.45 4.21 0.29
CA ARG A 31 15.47 5.55 0.92
C ARG A 31 15.90 6.64 -0.06
N THR A 32 16.92 6.38 -0.89
CA THR A 32 17.34 7.33 -1.93
C THR A 32 16.21 7.60 -2.91
N MET A 33 15.57 6.55 -3.44
CA MET A 33 14.41 6.71 -4.34
C MET A 33 13.22 7.41 -3.66
N ALA A 34 12.99 7.17 -2.37
CA ALA A 34 11.91 7.81 -1.64
C ALA A 34 12.11 9.33 -1.52
N VAL A 35 13.36 9.79 -1.40
CA VAL A 35 13.70 11.21 -1.44
C VAL A 35 13.44 11.79 -2.84
N GLU A 36 13.87 11.11 -3.89
CA GLU A 36 13.62 11.53 -5.28
C GLU A 36 12.12 11.63 -5.59
N ILE A 37 11.33 10.64 -5.16
CA ILE A 37 9.87 10.66 -5.27
C ILE A 37 9.32 11.89 -4.53
N ARG A 38 9.82 12.19 -3.33
CA ARG A 38 9.37 13.35 -2.58
C ARG A 38 9.67 14.66 -3.30
N GLU A 39 10.88 14.82 -3.82
CA GLU A 39 11.29 15.99 -4.59
C GLU A 39 10.43 16.18 -5.84
N LEU A 40 10.07 15.09 -6.53
CA LEU A 40 9.18 15.12 -7.69
C LEU A 40 7.77 15.63 -7.33
N PHE A 41 7.22 15.24 -6.19
CA PHE A 41 5.93 15.76 -5.73
C PHE A 41 6.03 17.22 -5.25
N ASP A 42 7.11 17.57 -4.57
CA ASP A 42 7.32 18.94 -4.07
C ASP A 42 7.55 19.94 -5.22
N SER A 43 8.16 19.54 -6.34
CA SER A 43 8.34 20.41 -7.51
C SER A 43 7.03 20.84 -8.17
N HIS A 44 5.96 20.04 -8.03
CA HIS A 44 4.63 20.31 -8.58
C HIS A 44 3.67 20.95 -7.57
N LYS A 45 4.13 21.24 -6.34
CA LYS A 45 3.30 21.76 -5.24
C LYS A 45 2.77 23.17 -5.45
N SER A 46 3.44 23.98 -6.28
CA SER A 46 3.05 25.37 -6.57
C SER A 46 1.97 25.50 -7.64
N LEU A 47 1.59 24.41 -8.31
CA LEU A 47 0.52 24.40 -9.31
C LEU A 47 -0.83 24.80 -8.70
N GLN A 48 -1.52 25.73 -9.36
CA GLN A 48 -2.81 26.27 -8.91
C GLN A 48 -3.95 25.91 -9.86
N ASP A 49 -3.68 25.62 -11.14
CA ASP A 49 -4.73 25.28 -12.10
C ASP A 49 -5.32 23.89 -11.80
N PRO A 50 -6.62 23.80 -11.43
CA PRO A 50 -7.27 22.52 -11.14
C PRO A 50 -7.26 21.54 -12.33
N ARG A 51 -7.24 22.05 -13.57
CA ARG A 51 -7.23 21.21 -14.78
C ARG A 51 -5.89 20.53 -14.97
N GLU A 52 -4.81 21.29 -14.80
CA GLU A 52 -3.45 20.77 -14.85
C GLU A 52 -3.20 19.76 -13.72
N ILE A 53 -3.66 20.06 -12.51
CA ILE A 53 -3.57 19.13 -11.37
C ILE A 53 -4.31 17.83 -11.68
N ALA A 54 -5.54 17.89 -12.19
CA ALA A 54 -6.30 16.69 -12.54
C ALA A 54 -5.58 15.86 -13.60
N LYS A 55 -5.09 16.50 -14.67
CA LYS A 55 -4.35 15.83 -15.73
C LYS A 55 -3.08 15.15 -15.19
N LEU A 56 -2.32 15.83 -14.36
CA LEU A 56 -1.09 15.27 -13.78
C LEU A 56 -1.41 14.07 -12.87
N LEU A 57 -2.46 14.15 -12.06
CA LEU A 57 -2.88 13.03 -11.21
C LEU A 57 -3.28 11.82 -12.07
N ASP A 58 -4.05 12.02 -13.13
CA ASP A 58 -4.50 10.95 -14.02
C ASP A 58 -3.32 10.32 -14.79
N GLU A 59 -2.34 11.13 -15.23
CA GLU A 59 -1.10 10.64 -15.84
C GLU A 59 -0.27 9.82 -14.85
N THR A 60 -0.17 10.27 -13.60
CA THR A 60 0.54 9.51 -12.56
C THR A 60 -0.17 8.21 -12.19
N GLU A 61 -1.50 8.19 -12.14
CA GLU A 61 -2.29 6.98 -11.93
C GLU A 61 -2.01 5.96 -13.04
N ALA A 62 -2.08 6.39 -14.31
CA ALA A 62 -1.80 5.52 -15.46
C ALA A 62 -0.35 5.01 -15.50
N PHE A 63 0.61 5.78 -14.98
CA PHE A 63 1.99 5.33 -14.84
C PHE A 63 2.11 4.27 -13.73
N LEU A 64 1.52 4.50 -12.56
CA LEU A 64 1.60 3.57 -11.43
C LEU A 64 0.91 2.23 -11.74
N ASP A 65 -0.21 2.25 -12.48
CA ASP A 65 -0.90 1.03 -12.89
C ASP A 65 -0.02 0.12 -13.75
N LYS A 66 0.87 0.71 -14.56
CA LYS A 66 1.85 -0.04 -15.37
C LYS A 66 3.06 -0.49 -14.56
N ALA A 67 3.40 0.26 -13.52
CA ALA A 67 4.53 -0.02 -12.64
C ALA A 67 4.17 -0.95 -11.49
N GLU A 68 2.93 -1.45 -11.42
CA GLU A 68 2.48 -2.32 -10.34
C GLU A 68 3.27 -3.64 -10.32
N HIS A 69 3.73 -4.04 -9.14
CA HIS A 69 4.46 -5.29 -8.96
C HIS A 69 3.51 -6.48 -9.09
N SER A 70 3.93 -7.57 -9.74
CA SER A 70 3.07 -8.75 -9.97
C SER A 70 2.66 -9.48 -8.68
N ASP A 71 3.50 -9.43 -7.66
CA ASP A 71 3.26 -10.00 -6.32
C ASP A 71 3.67 -9.02 -5.22
N PRO A 72 2.84 -8.01 -4.89
CA PRO A 72 3.22 -6.96 -3.95
C PRO A 72 3.28 -7.47 -2.51
N TYR A 73 4.14 -6.87 -1.67
CA TYR A 73 4.26 -7.29 -0.28
C TYR A 73 2.96 -7.03 0.49
N THR A 74 2.37 -8.11 1.01
CA THR A 74 1.19 -8.08 1.88
C THR A 74 1.58 -8.45 3.30
N ILE A 75 1.13 -7.66 4.27
CA ILE A 75 1.36 -7.97 5.68
C ILE A 75 0.72 -9.33 6.03
N PRO A 76 1.39 -10.22 6.78
CA PRO A 76 0.90 -11.59 6.97
C PRO A 76 -0.51 -11.67 7.55
N THR A 77 -0.89 -10.75 8.43
CA THR A 77 -2.21 -10.71 9.09
C THR A 77 -3.22 -9.80 8.41
N GLY A 78 -2.85 -9.10 7.34
CA GLY A 78 -3.81 -8.30 6.58
C GLY A 78 -4.68 -9.18 5.69
N VAL A 79 -5.69 -8.56 5.09
CA VAL A 79 -6.52 -9.21 4.06
C VAL A 79 -5.60 -9.76 2.96
N ASN A 80 -5.82 -11.00 2.54
CA ASN A 80 -4.96 -11.75 1.60
C ASN A 80 -3.53 -12.04 2.07
N GLY A 81 -3.20 -11.78 3.33
CA GLY A 81 -1.93 -12.16 3.93
C GLY A 81 -1.86 -13.67 4.22
N SER A 82 -0.64 -14.21 4.31
CA SER A 82 -0.44 -15.65 4.54
C SER A 82 -1.03 -16.18 5.87
N LYS A 83 -1.18 -15.31 6.87
CA LYS A 83 -1.77 -15.60 8.19
C LYS A 83 -3.19 -15.03 8.34
N TRP A 84 -3.81 -14.54 7.27
CA TRP A 84 -5.18 -14.06 7.28
C TRP A 84 -6.11 -15.16 7.81
N GLU A 85 -6.92 -14.83 8.82
CA GLU A 85 -7.97 -15.70 9.40
C GLU A 85 -7.51 -17.04 10.00
N ARG A 86 -6.21 -17.27 10.13
CA ARG A 86 -5.67 -18.55 10.63
C ARG A 86 -6.18 -18.94 12.01
N ASN A 87 -6.50 -17.96 12.86
CA ASN A 87 -6.92 -18.15 14.25
C ASN A 87 -8.39 -17.75 14.51
N LYS A 88 -9.26 -17.68 13.48
CA LYS A 88 -10.67 -17.29 13.66
C LYS A 88 -11.45 -18.12 14.69
N LEU A 89 -11.00 -19.35 14.95
CA LEU A 89 -11.61 -20.24 15.94
C LEU A 89 -11.59 -19.68 17.38
N PHE A 90 -10.71 -18.73 17.70
CA PHE A 90 -10.57 -18.16 19.04
C PHE A 90 -11.22 -16.77 19.21
N ASP A 91 -11.61 -16.11 18.13
CA ASP A 91 -12.15 -14.74 18.17
C ASP A 91 -13.60 -14.69 18.69
N ASP A 92 -14.36 -15.79 18.54
CA ASP A 92 -15.77 -15.89 18.98
C ASP A 92 -15.92 -16.20 20.49
N GLY A 93 -14.82 -16.26 21.26
CA GLY A 93 -14.83 -16.65 22.67
C GLY A 93 -15.20 -18.12 22.90
N LYS A 94 -15.30 -18.93 21.85
CA LYS A 94 -15.50 -20.38 21.93
C LYS A 94 -14.18 -21.05 22.21
N ILE A 95 -13.98 -21.47 23.46
CA ILE A 95 -12.86 -22.34 23.84
C ILE A 95 -13.02 -23.63 23.04
N PRO A 96 -12.02 -24.03 22.21
CA PRO A 96 -12.10 -25.32 21.53
C PRO A 96 -12.26 -26.43 22.58
N PRO A 97 -13.02 -27.49 22.29
CA PRO A 97 -13.13 -28.61 23.22
C PRO A 97 -11.72 -29.07 23.57
N VAL A 98 -11.45 -29.19 24.88
CA VAL A 98 -10.17 -29.73 25.38
C VAL A 98 -9.94 -31.04 24.65
N MET A 99 -8.87 -31.12 23.85
CA MET A 99 -8.49 -32.38 23.24
C MET A 99 -8.19 -33.34 24.40
N GLU A 100 -9.11 -34.27 24.66
CA GLU A 100 -8.85 -35.34 25.61
C GLU A 100 -7.55 -36.04 25.18
N PRO A 101 -6.61 -36.27 26.10
CA PRO A 101 -5.37 -36.93 25.74
C PRO A 101 -5.73 -38.28 25.13
N HIS A 102 -5.39 -38.48 23.85
CA HIS A 102 -5.55 -39.76 23.19
C HIS A 102 -4.75 -40.80 23.97
N SER A 103 -5.45 -41.61 24.75
CA SER A 103 -4.91 -42.77 25.45
C SER A 103 -4.21 -43.65 24.42
N HIS A 104 -2.88 -43.68 24.45
CA HIS A 104 -2.08 -44.68 23.76
C HIS A 104 -2.11 -46.00 24.53
#